data_AF-A0A2S3HK09-F1
#
_entry.id   AF-A0A2S3HK09-F1
#
_cell.length_a   1.000
_cell.length_b   1.000
_cell.length_c   1.000
_cell.angle_alpha   90.00
_cell.angle_beta   90.00
_cell.angle_gamma   90.00
#
_symmetry.space_group_name_H-M   'P 1'
#
loop_
_entity.id
_entity.type
_entity.pdbx_description
1 polymer ?
#
loop_
_entity_poly.entity_id
_entity_poly.type
_entity_poly.pdbx_seq_one_letter_code
_entity_poly.pdbx_strand_id
1 'polypeptide(L)'
;MPPAASFATCFRSAPPPPRPPSPRSLASPPSMPLTRRFTSSPPYGLAPRLRSYSPLLAAFRRAGDAAKAYAVEAHMAASGVSPEESELAALLDVSSRAGDADKVYEYMHKLRQVVDCVTEDTAEVVEAWFRTDNAAVPGMAHWDAVQVKNTIVASGGGCHRLGWLGSGPWSVKRVSVGADGLCQGCGCHLARIDIDAGETQRFADSVASLALERETKSNFSQFQDWLEAHKEYEAIVDGANIALYQQNFAEGGFCLTQLDAVITELRARYSGKWPLVILHNKRISKLMENSSNRHLIENWRSNGALYTSPSGSNDDWYWLYSAIKLNCLLVTNDEMRDHIFELLGSSFFPKWKQRHQVKYTFNKGKALLMMPPPYSSDDLKIAIWAWSILYHPLG
;
A
#
# COMPACT_ATOMS: atom_id res chain seq x y z
N MET A 1 -9.10 13.52 -20.23
CA MET A 1 -10.16 13.87 -19.25
C MET A 1 -9.48 14.39 -18.00
N PRO A 2 -9.95 15.48 -17.37
CA PRO A 2 -9.48 15.82 -16.02
C PRO A 2 -9.80 14.65 -15.08
N PRO A 3 -8.95 14.34 -14.09
CA PRO A 3 -9.24 13.29 -13.13
C PRO A 3 -10.56 13.63 -12.41
N ALA A 4 -11.42 12.63 -12.24
CA ALA A 4 -12.68 12.77 -11.51
C ALA A 4 -12.36 13.29 -10.09
N ALA A 5 -13.15 14.23 -9.57
CA ALA A 5 -12.96 14.74 -8.21
C ALA A 5 -13.05 13.58 -7.21
N SER A 6 -12.00 13.40 -6.41
CA SER A 6 -11.91 12.35 -5.40
C SER A 6 -12.61 12.79 -4.11
N PHE A 7 -13.50 11.96 -3.57
CA PHE A 7 -14.25 12.26 -2.35
C PHE A 7 -13.69 11.51 -1.13
N ALA A 8 -13.75 12.16 0.03
CA ALA A 8 -13.17 11.74 1.30
C ALA A 8 -14.05 12.18 2.47
N THR A 9 -13.85 11.63 3.68
CA THR A 9 -14.54 12.08 4.90
C THR A 9 -13.53 12.66 5.90
N CYS A 10 -13.48 13.98 6.00
CA CYS A 10 -12.66 14.67 6.98
C CYS A 10 -13.25 14.52 8.40
N PHE A 11 -12.43 14.02 9.32
CA PHE A 11 -12.75 13.90 10.75
C PHE A 11 -11.85 14.83 11.56
N ARG A 12 -12.42 15.71 12.37
CA ARG A 12 -11.66 16.66 13.18
C ARG A 12 -12.22 16.78 14.59
N SER A 13 -11.43 16.49 15.61
CA SER A 13 -11.80 16.80 17.00
C SER A 13 -11.76 18.31 17.25
N ALA A 14 -12.80 18.86 17.87
CA ALA A 14 -12.83 20.26 18.30
C ALA A 14 -12.04 20.44 19.62
N PRO A 15 -11.33 21.57 19.83
CA PRO A 15 -10.67 21.83 21.11
C PRO A 15 -11.70 21.85 22.25
N PRO A 16 -11.37 21.30 23.44
CA PRO A 16 -12.31 21.24 24.54
C PRO A 16 -12.65 22.65 25.06
N PRO A 17 -13.92 22.91 25.44
CA PRO A 17 -14.26 24.13 26.16
C PRO A 17 -13.58 24.14 27.55
N PRO A 18 -13.25 25.33 28.12
CA PRO A 18 -12.62 25.43 29.43
C PRO A 18 -13.54 24.85 30.53
N ARG A 19 -13.02 23.91 31.35
CA ARG A 19 -13.80 23.26 32.43
C ARG A 19 -13.69 24.02 33.77
N PRO A 20 -14.80 24.12 34.54
CA PRO A 20 -14.78 24.47 35.97
C PRO A 20 -14.36 23.26 36.86
N PRO A 21 -14.00 23.47 38.15
CA PRO A 21 -13.34 22.46 38.97
C PRO A 21 -14.27 21.35 39.46
N SER A 22 -13.71 20.14 39.63
CA SER A 22 -14.38 18.88 39.96
C SER A 22 -14.47 18.59 41.47
N PRO A 23 -15.46 17.77 41.92
CA PRO A 23 -15.39 17.03 43.18
C PRO A 23 -15.01 15.55 42.99
N ARG A 24 -14.58 14.95 44.11
CA ARG A 24 -13.78 13.71 44.27
C ARG A 24 -14.52 12.37 44.04
N SER A 25 -13.70 11.41 43.55
CA SER A 25 -13.61 9.94 43.77
C SER A 25 -14.65 9.22 44.63
N LEU A 26 -15.09 8.04 44.16
CA LEU A 26 -15.48 6.88 44.97
C LEU A 26 -15.30 5.54 44.19
N ALA A 27 -15.16 4.46 44.95
CA ALA A 27 -14.45 3.20 44.69
C ALA A 27 -15.15 2.11 43.84
N SER A 28 -14.35 1.11 43.41
CA SER A 28 -14.73 -0.11 42.69
C SER A 28 -15.30 -1.23 43.58
N PRO A 29 -16.19 -2.11 43.06
CA PRO A 29 -16.48 -3.42 43.64
C PRO A 29 -16.16 -4.61 42.69
N PRO A 30 -16.26 -5.89 43.14
CA PRO A 30 -15.32 -6.96 42.79
C PRO A 30 -15.75 -7.92 41.67
N SER A 31 -14.80 -8.76 41.28
CA SER A 31 -14.86 -9.85 40.30
C SER A 31 -15.49 -11.15 40.83
N MET A 32 -16.22 -11.88 39.96
CA MET A 32 -16.66 -13.28 40.12
C MET A 32 -16.82 -13.95 38.72
N PRO A 33 -16.79 -15.29 38.61
CA PRO A 33 -16.11 -15.99 37.50
C PRO A 33 -17.01 -16.39 36.31
N LEU A 34 -16.39 -16.45 35.14
CA LEU A 34 -16.91 -17.08 33.92
C LEU A 34 -16.42 -18.53 33.84
N THR A 35 -17.33 -19.50 33.71
CA THR A 35 -17.06 -20.71 32.91
C THR A 35 -18.35 -21.38 32.45
N ARG A 36 -18.64 -21.28 31.15
CA ARG A 36 -19.13 -22.42 30.38
C ARG A 36 -18.54 -22.34 28.97
N ARG A 37 -17.53 -23.18 28.74
CA ARG A 37 -16.88 -23.38 27.44
C ARG A 37 -17.91 -23.91 26.45
N PHE A 38 -18.07 -23.23 25.33
CA PHE A 38 -18.58 -23.85 24.11
C PHE A 38 -17.39 -24.56 23.45
N THR A 39 -17.24 -25.85 23.73
CA THR A 39 -16.45 -26.76 22.90
C THR A 39 -17.42 -27.63 22.12
N SER A 40 -17.56 -27.37 20.84
CA SER A 40 -17.98 -28.39 19.88
C SER A 40 -17.20 -28.17 18.59
N SER A 41 -16.11 -28.91 18.42
CA SER A 41 -15.50 -29.11 17.11
C SER A 41 -16.57 -29.66 16.16
N PRO A 42 -16.68 -29.18 14.91
CA PRO A 42 -17.53 -29.83 13.94
C PRO A 42 -17.04 -31.27 13.71
N PRO A 43 -17.95 -32.25 13.56
CA PRO A 43 -17.61 -33.68 13.48
C PRO A 43 -16.92 -34.11 12.17
N TYR A 44 -16.45 -33.17 11.35
CA TYR A 44 -15.78 -33.44 10.09
C TYR A 44 -14.62 -32.45 9.97
N GLY A 45 -13.39 -32.95 9.88
CA GLY A 45 -12.12 -32.20 9.88
C GLY A 45 -11.90 -31.29 8.67
N LEU A 46 -12.88 -30.47 8.31
CA LEU A 46 -12.81 -29.48 7.25
C LEU A 46 -12.45 -28.13 7.89
N ALA A 47 -11.35 -27.54 7.44
CA ALA A 47 -10.98 -26.19 7.83
C ALA A 47 -12.09 -25.20 7.40
N PRO A 48 -12.65 -24.40 8.32
CA PRO A 48 -13.68 -23.42 7.99
C PRO A 48 -13.12 -22.36 7.03
N ARG A 49 -13.99 -21.78 6.19
CA ARG A 49 -13.65 -20.68 5.27
C ARG A 49 -14.37 -19.40 5.70
N LEU A 50 -13.95 -18.25 5.19
CA LEU A 50 -14.56 -16.94 5.52
C LEU A 50 -16.09 -16.95 5.38
N ARG A 51 -16.62 -17.52 4.28
CA ARG A 51 -18.06 -17.67 4.01
C ARG A 51 -18.85 -18.42 5.10
N SER A 52 -18.19 -19.23 5.93
CA SER A 52 -18.82 -19.93 7.05
C SER A 52 -19.10 -19.00 8.23
N TYR A 53 -18.36 -17.89 8.33
CA TYR A 53 -18.45 -16.92 9.42
C TYR A 53 -19.34 -15.71 9.07
N SER A 54 -19.39 -15.31 7.80
CA SER A 54 -20.16 -14.13 7.36
C SER A 54 -21.62 -14.12 7.86
N PRO A 55 -22.39 -15.23 7.80
CA PRO A 55 -23.77 -15.24 8.31
C PRO A 55 -23.86 -15.06 9.83
N LEU A 56 -22.87 -15.58 10.58
CA LEU A 56 -22.82 -15.46 12.04
C LEU A 56 -22.52 -14.02 12.45
N LEU A 57 -21.51 -13.40 11.83
CA LEU A 57 -21.18 -11.99 12.06
C LEU A 57 -22.34 -11.08 11.67
N ALA A 58 -23.01 -11.34 10.55
CA ALA A 58 -24.20 -10.59 10.15
C ALA A 58 -25.35 -10.74 11.17
N ALA A 59 -25.54 -11.93 11.75
CA ALA A 59 -26.55 -12.15 12.79
C ALA A 59 -26.21 -11.41 14.09
N PHE A 60 -24.96 -11.46 14.57
CA PHE A 60 -24.54 -10.77 15.77
C PHE A 60 -24.51 -9.25 15.60
N ARG A 61 -24.14 -8.75 14.41
CA ARG A 61 -24.27 -7.34 14.04
C ARG A 61 -25.72 -6.86 14.17
N ARG A 62 -26.69 -7.60 13.58
CA ARG A 62 -28.12 -7.27 13.69
C ARG A 62 -28.58 -7.26 15.15
N ALA A 63 -28.16 -8.26 15.92
CA ALA A 63 -28.51 -8.39 17.34
C ALA A 63 -27.80 -7.35 18.24
N GLY A 64 -26.71 -6.72 17.80
CA GLY A 64 -25.89 -5.84 18.63
C GLY A 64 -25.04 -6.61 19.66
N ASP A 65 -24.79 -7.90 19.46
CA ASP A 65 -24.09 -8.76 20.43
C ASP A 65 -22.57 -8.75 20.18
N ALA A 66 -21.89 -7.74 20.72
CA ALA A 66 -20.45 -7.54 20.56
C ALA A 66 -19.64 -8.72 21.09
N ALA A 67 -19.99 -9.25 22.26
CA ALA A 67 -19.26 -10.35 22.90
C ALA A 67 -19.22 -11.60 22.00
N LYS A 68 -20.36 -11.96 21.38
CA LYS A 68 -20.39 -13.09 20.44
C LYS A 68 -19.69 -12.78 19.13
N ALA A 69 -19.78 -11.56 18.61
CA ALA A 69 -19.05 -11.16 17.42
C ALA A 69 -17.52 -11.28 17.62
N TYR A 70 -17.01 -10.85 18.78
CA TYR A 70 -15.59 -10.98 19.13
C TYR A 70 -15.17 -12.44 19.31
N ALA A 71 -16.04 -13.28 19.88
CA ALA A 71 -15.79 -14.71 19.98
C ALA A 71 -15.68 -15.38 18.60
N VAL A 72 -16.50 -14.94 17.62
CA VAL A 72 -16.39 -15.39 16.23
C VAL A 72 -15.05 -14.98 15.63
N GLU A 73 -14.64 -13.72 15.80
CA GLU A 73 -13.34 -13.24 15.31
C GLU A 73 -12.16 -14.04 15.92
N ALA A 74 -12.18 -14.27 17.23
CA ALA A 74 -11.15 -15.06 17.89
C ALA A 74 -11.06 -16.48 17.31
N HIS A 75 -12.21 -17.09 16.99
CA HIS A 75 -12.26 -18.40 16.35
C HIS A 75 -11.77 -18.35 14.89
N MET A 76 -12.08 -17.28 14.13
CA MET A 76 -11.54 -17.07 12.78
C MET A 76 -10.01 -17.04 12.81
N ALA A 77 -9.43 -16.24 13.70
CA ALA A 77 -7.98 -16.13 13.88
C ALA A 77 -7.35 -17.48 14.27
N ALA A 78 -7.94 -18.20 15.23
CA ALA A 78 -7.49 -19.54 15.62
C ALA A 78 -7.58 -20.58 14.49
N SER A 79 -8.46 -20.35 13.52
CA SER A 79 -8.63 -21.19 12.32
C SER A 79 -7.79 -20.73 11.12
N GLY A 80 -6.95 -19.70 11.27
CA GLY A 80 -6.16 -19.12 10.18
C GLY A 80 -6.99 -18.40 9.11
N VAL A 81 -8.22 -17.98 9.44
CA VAL A 81 -9.10 -17.24 8.54
C VAL A 81 -9.04 -15.76 8.89
N SER A 82 -8.68 -14.91 7.92
CA SER A 82 -8.66 -13.46 8.09
C SER A 82 -9.97 -12.83 7.61
N PRO A 83 -10.51 -11.82 8.31
CA PRO A 83 -11.70 -11.10 7.88
C PRO A 83 -11.40 -10.20 6.67
N GLU A 84 -12.38 -10.05 5.78
CA GLU A 84 -12.38 -9.06 4.70
C GLU A 84 -13.19 -7.81 5.12
N GLU A 85 -13.38 -6.86 4.21
CA GLU A 85 -14.04 -5.58 4.50
C GLU A 85 -15.43 -5.74 5.15
N SER A 86 -16.27 -6.65 4.61
CA SER A 86 -17.63 -6.87 5.11
C SER A 86 -17.67 -7.35 6.55
N GLU A 87 -16.79 -8.27 6.92
CA GLU A 87 -16.68 -8.80 8.28
C GLU A 87 -16.11 -7.76 9.24
N LEU A 88 -15.12 -6.98 8.80
CA LEU A 88 -14.55 -5.88 9.57
C LEU A 88 -15.58 -4.76 9.79
N ALA A 89 -16.37 -4.41 8.79
CA ALA A 89 -17.45 -3.43 8.91
C ALA A 89 -18.53 -3.90 9.90
N ALA A 90 -18.85 -5.19 9.92
CA ALA A 90 -19.79 -5.76 10.88
C ALA A 90 -19.25 -5.72 12.33
N LEU A 91 -17.97 -6.03 12.50
CA LEU A 91 -17.28 -5.93 13.79
C LEU A 91 -17.18 -4.48 14.28
N LEU A 92 -16.86 -3.55 13.38
CA LEU A 92 -16.78 -2.12 13.70
C LEU A 92 -18.15 -1.54 14.10
N ASP A 93 -19.22 -1.92 13.40
CA ASP A 93 -20.59 -1.51 13.71
C ASP A 93 -21.03 -1.98 15.10
N VAL A 94 -20.80 -3.27 15.42
CA VAL A 94 -21.18 -3.80 16.73
C VAL A 94 -20.34 -3.21 17.87
N SER A 95 -19.06 -2.93 17.64
CA SER A 95 -18.20 -2.23 18.60
C SER A 95 -18.63 -0.79 18.82
N SER A 96 -18.98 -0.08 17.74
CA SER A 96 -19.50 1.29 17.80
C SER A 96 -20.78 1.36 18.63
N ARG A 97 -21.74 0.45 18.39
CA ARG A 97 -22.99 0.34 19.15
C ARG A 97 -22.79 -0.07 20.62
N ALA A 98 -21.76 -0.87 20.90
CA ALA A 98 -21.39 -1.24 22.26
C ALA A 98 -20.60 -0.14 23.01
N GLY A 99 -20.17 0.91 22.31
CA GLY A 99 -19.32 1.97 22.89
C GLY A 99 -17.87 1.53 23.16
N ASP A 100 -17.44 0.44 22.53
CA ASP A 100 -16.12 -0.16 22.73
C ASP A 100 -15.06 0.55 21.86
N ALA A 101 -14.58 1.70 22.35
CA ALA A 101 -13.67 2.57 21.61
C ALA A 101 -12.35 1.88 21.21
N ASP A 102 -11.84 0.97 22.05
CA ASP A 102 -10.60 0.24 21.77
C ASP A 102 -10.79 -0.73 20.61
N LYS A 103 -11.92 -1.45 20.58
CA LYS A 103 -12.25 -2.32 19.45
C LYS A 103 -12.54 -1.56 18.18
N VAL A 104 -13.21 -0.40 18.26
CA VAL A 104 -13.38 0.47 17.07
C VAL A 104 -12.01 0.89 16.51
N TYR A 105 -11.08 1.32 17.37
CA TYR A 105 -9.72 1.67 16.95
C TYR A 105 -9.00 0.50 16.28
N GLU A 106 -9.07 -0.69 16.89
CA GLU A 106 -8.48 -1.92 16.37
C GLU A 106 -9.02 -2.26 14.96
N TYR A 107 -10.33 -2.27 14.78
CA TYR A 107 -10.96 -2.62 13.50
C TYR A 107 -10.72 -1.59 12.42
N MET A 108 -10.59 -0.31 12.78
CA MET A 108 -10.16 0.72 11.83
C MET A 108 -8.74 0.46 11.32
N HIS A 109 -7.80 0.04 12.17
CA HIS A 109 -6.45 -0.34 11.68
C HIS A 109 -6.48 -1.59 10.82
N LYS A 110 -7.30 -2.59 11.17
CA LYS A 110 -7.47 -3.79 10.33
C LYS A 110 -8.05 -3.43 8.97
N LEU A 111 -9.07 -2.56 8.91
CA LEU A 111 -9.61 -2.04 7.66
C LEU A 111 -8.53 -1.35 6.82
N ARG A 112 -7.72 -0.47 7.42
CA ARG A 112 -6.58 0.17 6.71
C ARG A 112 -5.57 -0.84 6.13
N GLN A 113 -5.39 -1.98 6.78
CA GLN A 113 -4.45 -3.01 6.31
C GLN A 113 -5.04 -3.85 5.18
N VAL A 114 -6.34 -4.14 5.24
CA VAL A 114 -7.04 -5.06 4.34
C VAL A 114 -7.55 -4.35 3.08
N VAL A 115 -8.03 -3.12 3.21
CA VAL A 115 -8.57 -2.35 2.09
C VAL A 115 -7.91 -0.98 1.98
N ASP A 116 -7.70 -0.58 0.74
CA ASP A 116 -7.22 0.75 0.39
C ASP A 116 -8.36 1.76 0.43
N CYS A 117 -9.53 1.33 -0.06
CA CYS A 117 -10.78 2.04 -0.07
C CYS A 117 -11.89 1.14 0.47
N VAL A 118 -12.64 1.64 1.44
CA VAL A 118 -13.91 1.09 1.91
C VAL A 118 -15.08 1.40 0.95
N THR A 119 -16.11 0.58 1.02
CA THR A 119 -17.42 0.78 0.41
C THR A 119 -18.20 1.91 1.09
N GLU A 120 -19.25 2.40 0.42
CA GLU A 120 -20.16 3.41 0.99
C GLU A 120 -20.77 2.93 2.33
N ASP A 121 -21.21 1.67 2.37
CA ASP A 121 -21.76 1.04 3.58
C ASP A 121 -20.76 1.08 4.75
N THR A 122 -19.50 0.70 4.50
CA THR A 122 -18.46 0.74 5.53
C THR A 122 -18.12 2.19 5.93
N ALA A 123 -18.13 3.13 4.99
CA ALA A 123 -17.91 4.55 5.27
C ALA A 123 -18.99 5.10 6.21
N GLU A 124 -20.26 4.74 5.99
CA GLU A 124 -21.36 5.12 6.88
C GLU A 124 -21.19 4.58 8.30
N VAL A 125 -20.73 3.33 8.46
CA VAL A 125 -20.47 2.75 9.78
C VAL A 125 -19.36 3.53 10.51
N VAL A 126 -18.27 3.86 9.80
CA VAL A 126 -17.19 4.65 10.39
C VAL A 126 -17.68 6.05 10.75
N GLU A 127 -18.39 6.71 9.83
CA GLU A 127 -18.98 8.02 10.08
C GLU A 127 -19.94 8.03 11.29
N ALA A 128 -20.73 6.98 11.47
CA ALA A 128 -21.64 6.84 12.59
C ALA A 128 -20.91 6.84 13.93
N TRP A 129 -19.77 6.13 14.05
CA TRP A 129 -18.96 6.14 15.28
C TRP A 129 -18.56 7.56 15.69
N PHE A 130 -18.03 8.38 14.77
CA PHE A 130 -17.57 9.73 15.10
C PHE A 130 -18.68 10.73 15.38
N ARG A 131 -19.94 10.36 15.11
CA ARG A 131 -21.10 11.15 15.52
C ARG A 131 -21.63 10.77 16.91
N THR A 132 -21.06 9.75 17.54
CA THR A 132 -21.46 9.31 18.89
C THR A 132 -20.74 10.10 19.99
N ASP A 133 -21.37 10.18 21.16
CA ASP A 133 -20.74 10.75 22.36
C ASP A 133 -19.54 9.90 22.84
N ASN A 134 -19.56 8.58 22.59
CA ASN A 134 -18.48 7.67 22.95
C ASN A 134 -17.17 8.01 22.22
N ALA A 135 -17.25 8.46 20.97
CA ALA A 135 -16.08 8.94 20.22
C ALA A 135 -15.53 10.27 20.74
N ALA A 136 -16.35 11.06 21.44
CA ALA A 136 -15.93 12.34 22.04
C ALA A 136 -15.24 12.18 23.40
N VAL A 137 -15.32 10.97 24.00
CA VAL A 137 -14.66 10.65 25.27
C VAL A 137 -13.13 10.74 25.08
N PRO A 138 -12.39 11.36 26.01
CA PRO A 138 -10.95 11.56 25.86
C PRO A 138 -10.21 10.25 25.68
N GLY A 139 -9.32 10.20 24.69
CA GLY A 139 -8.22 9.25 24.69
C GLY A 139 -7.09 9.75 25.61
N MET A 140 -5.85 9.69 25.15
CA MET A 140 -4.74 10.31 25.88
C MET A 140 -4.90 11.84 25.90
N ALA A 141 -5.26 12.40 27.07
CA ALA A 141 -5.44 13.84 27.27
C ALA A 141 -4.13 14.63 27.16
N HIS A 142 -3.01 14.01 27.50
CA HIS A 142 -1.66 14.52 27.31
C HIS A 142 -0.90 13.57 26.39
N TRP A 143 -0.49 14.07 25.24
CA TRP A 143 0.30 13.33 24.25
C TRP A 143 1.43 14.23 23.74
N ASP A 144 2.59 13.63 23.48
CA ASP A 144 3.74 14.35 22.94
C ASP A 144 3.68 14.33 21.41
N ALA A 145 3.55 15.52 20.81
CA ALA A 145 3.51 15.67 19.37
C ALA A 145 4.80 15.20 18.67
N VAL A 146 5.95 15.32 19.32
CA VAL A 146 7.23 14.83 18.80
C VAL A 146 7.23 13.31 18.82
N GLN A 147 6.77 12.70 19.91
CA GLN A 147 6.63 11.24 19.99
C GLN A 147 5.68 10.71 18.91
N VAL A 148 4.49 11.30 18.75
CA VAL A 148 3.52 10.90 17.71
C VAL A 148 4.16 11.00 16.33
N LYS A 149 4.83 12.11 16.02
CA LYS A 149 5.53 12.30 14.74
C LYS A 149 6.59 11.22 14.51
N ASN A 150 7.40 10.93 15.53
CA ASN A 150 8.45 9.92 15.44
C ASN A 150 7.85 8.52 15.23
N THR A 151 6.74 8.18 15.90
CA THR A 151 6.05 6.91 15.70
C THR A 151 5.43 6.79 14.31
N ILE A 152 4.88 7.88 13.76
CA ILE A 152 4.38 7.91 12.38
C ILE A 152 5.52 7.56 11.42
N VAL A 153 6.67 8.23 11.55
CA VAL A 153 7.85 7.97 10.70
C VAL A 153 8.33 6.53 10.88
N ALA A 154 8.46 6.04 12.11
CA ALA A 154 8.92 4.68 12.41
C ALA A 154 7.98 3.58 11.86
N SER A 155 6.70 3.88 11.67
CA SER A 155 5.70 2.95 11.13
C SER A 155 5.55 2.99 9.61
N GLY A 156 6.44 3.70 8.89
CA GLY A 156 6.31 3.90 7.45
C GLY A 156 5.26 4.94 7.07
N GLY A 157 4.90 5.87 7.95
CA GLY A 157 4.01 6.98 7.60
C GLY A 157 2.49 6.70 7.68
N GLY A 158 1.73 7.78 7.79
CA GLY A 158 0.26 7.80 7.78
C GLY A 158 -0.48 7.30 9.02
N CYS A 159 0.15 6.66 10.02
CA CYS A 159 -0.52 6.28 11.28
C CYS A 159 0.45 6.20 12.46
N HIS A 160 -0.01 6.43 13.69
CA HIS A 160 0.83 6.29 14.90
C HIS A 160 0.50 5.07 15.77
N ARG A 161 -0.70 4.47 15.68
CA ARG A 161 -1.16 3.32 16.49
C ARG A 161 -1.09 3.47 18.02
N LEU A 162 -1.08 4.70 18.54
CA LEU A 162 -0.98 4.99 19.99
C LEU A 162 -2.35 5.07 20.71
N GLY A 163 -3.43 4.68 20.04
CA GLY A 163 -4.80 4.84 20.54
C GLY A 163 -5.44 6.16 20.13
N TRP A 164 -6.58 6.50 20.73
CA TRP A 164 -7.25 7.78 20.52
C TRP A 164 -6.47 8.92 21.14
N LEU A 165 -6.35 10.03 20.42
CA LEU A 165 -5.67 11.23 20.87
C LEU A 165 -6.65 12.40 20.90
N GLY A 166 -6.52 13.27 21.90
CA GLY A 166 -7.40 14.42 22.08
C GLY A 166 -8.71 14.10 22.79
N SER A 167 -9.60 15.09 22.82
CA SER A 167 -10.88 15.04 23.51
C SER A 167 -11.87 16.00 22.88
N GLY A 168 -13.17 15.70 22.97
CA GLY A 168 -14.22 16.59 22.48
C GLY A 168 -14.87 16.08 21.19
N PRO A 169 -15.98 16.71 20.79
CA PRO A 169 -16.79 16.23 19.67
C PRO A 169 -16.01 16.28 18.37
N TRP A 170 -16.31 15.32 17.49
CA TRP A 170 -15.75 15.25 16.15
C TRP A 170 -16.64 15.98 15.14
N SER A 171 -16.02 16.77 14.27
CA SER A 171 -16.59 17.28 13.03
C SER A 171 -16.37 16.25 11.93
N VAL A 172 -17.45 15.75 11.35
CA VAL A 172 -17.44 14.77 10.24
C VAL A 172 -17.96 15.46 8.97
N LYS A 173 -17.14 15.55 7.92
CA LYS A 173 -17.52 16.21 6.65
C LYS A 173 -17.05 15.41 5.44
N ARG A 174 -17.94 15.17 4.47
CA ARG A 174 -17.55 14.68 3.15
C ARG A 174 -16.98 15.82 2.32
N VAL A 175 -15.81 15.62 1.71
CA VAL A 175 -14.96 16.64 1.10
C VAL A 175 -14.33 16.12 -0.18
N SER A 176 -13.88 17.01 -1.06
CA SER A 176 -13.00 16.65 -2.16
C SER A 176 -11.52 16.76 -1.77
N VAL A 177 -10.66 16.01 -2.46
CA VAL A 177 -9.20 16.09 -2.32
C VAL A 177 -8.61 16.60 -3.64
N GLY A 178 -7.71 17.59 -3.56
CA GLY A 178 -6.98 18.12 -4.72
C GLY A 178 -5.96 17.12 -5.26
N ALA A 179 -5.52 17.30 -6.51
CA ALA A 179 -4.50 16.46 -7.15
C ALA A 179 -3.11 16.54 -6.48
N ASP A 180 -2.92 17.49 -5.57
CA ASP A 180 -1.76 17.67 -4.69
C ASP A 180 -1.94 17.00 -3.32
N GLY A 181 -3.02 16.24 -3.13
CA GLY A 181 -3.38 15.60 -1.86
C GLY A 181 -3.95 16.57 -0.82
N LEU A 182 -4.32 17.80 -1.20
CA LEU A 182 -4.90 18.78 -0.26
C LEU A 182 -6.38 18.49 0.02
N CYS A 183 -6.72 18.23 1.28
CA CYS A 183 -8.09 18.06 1.73
C CYS A 183 -8.83 19.40 1.80
N GLN A 184 -9.92 19.56 1.03
CA GLN A 184 -10.69 20.81 0.98
C GLN A 184 -11.50 21.11 2.26
N GLY A 185 -11.62 20.16 3.19
CA GLY A 185 -12.33 20.37 4.46
C GLY A 185 -11.49 20.94 5.59
N CYS A 186 -10.23 20.50 5.69
CA CYS A 186 -9.31 20.89 6.76
C CYS A 186 -8.10 21.68 6.28
N GLY A 187 -7.84 21.72 4.96
CA GLY A 187 -6.66 22.37 4.39
C GLY A 187 -5.35 21.62 4.64
N CYS A 188 -5.40 20.34 5.03
CA CYS A 188 -4.20 19.54 5.28
C CYS A 188 -3.90 18.59 4.14
N HIS A 189 -2.62 18.29 3.93
CA HIS A 189 -2.18 17.32 2.94
C HIS A 189 -2.27 15.90 3.48
N LEU A 190 -2.72 14.97 2.63
CA LEU A 190 -2.65 13.55 2.91
C LEU A 190 -1.19 13.11 3.05
N ALA A 191 -0.92 12.27 4.05
CA ALA A 191 0.42 11.75 4.29
C ALA A 191 0.78 10.67 3.27
N ARG A 192 2.05 10.64 2.86
CA ARG A 192 2.61 9.51 2.12
C ARG A 192 2.82 8.34 3.08
N ILE A 193 2.26 7.17 2.74
CA ILE A 193 2.56 5.93 3.45
C ILE A 193 3.72 5.27 2.70
N ASP A 194 4.88 5.27 3.33
CA ASP A 194 6.02 4.47 2.93
C ASP A 194 5.73 2.99 3.18
N ILE A 195 6.17 2.16 2.24
CA ILE A 195 6.04 0.72 2.36
C ILE A 195 7.08 0.24 3.39
N ASP A 196 6.67 -0.61 4.33
CA ASP A 196 7.56 -1.10 5.38
C ASP A 196 8.79 -1.77 4.76
N ALA A 197 9.98 -1.37 5.22
CA ALA A 197 11.24 -1.89 4.69
C ALA A 197 11.38 -3.40 4.95
N GLY A 198 10.84 -3.89 6.07
CA GLY A 198 10.81 -5.30 6.40
C GLY A 198 9.89 -6.11 5.49
N GLU A 199 8.69 -5.59 5.19
CA GLU A 199 7.78 -6.16 4.19
C GLU A 199 8.40 -6.16 2.80
N THR A 200 9.06 -5.06 2.41
CA THR A 200 9.76 -4.95 1.13
C THR A 200 10.88 -5.98 1.00
N GLN A 201 11.66 -6.22 2.06
CA GLN A 201 12.71 -7.24 2.05
C GLN A 201 12.12 -8.66 1.96
N ARG A 202 11.09 -8.98 2.75
CA ARG A 202 10.39 -10.28 2.66
C ARG A 202 9.81 -10.50 1.26
N PHE A 203 9.31 -9.44 0.64
CA PHE A 203 8.80 -9.47 -0.72
C PHE A 203 9.90 -9.75 -1.74
N ALA A 204 11.05 -9.07 -1.63
CA ALA A 204 12.22 -9.32 -2.45
C ALA A 204 12.71 -10.77 -2.33
N ASP A 205 12.73 -11.31 -1.11
CA ASP A 205 13.15 -12.71 -0.84
C ASP A 205 12.17 -13.72 -1.45
N SER A 206 10.87 -13.41 -1.44
CA SER A 206 9.83 -14.25 -2.07
C SER A 206 9.96 -14.26 -3.59
N VAL A 207 10.18 -13.09 -4.21
CA VAL A 207 10.47 -12.95 -5.65
C VAL A 207 11.74 -13.71 -6.02
N ALA A 208 12.81 -13.57 -5.24
CA ALA A 208 14.06 -14.28 -5.48
C ALA A 208 13.91 -15.80 -5.40
N SER A 209 13.14 -16.29 -4.42
CA SER A 209 12.87 -17.72 -4.26
C SER A 209 12.12 -18.28 -5.47
N LEU A 210 11.07 -17.59 -5.93
CA LEU A 210 10.31 -17.99 -7.12
C LEU A 210 11.14 -17.93 -8.40
N ALA A 211 11.99 -16.91 -8.54
CA ALA A 211 12.93 -16.82 -9.65
C ALA A 211 13.90 -18.02 -9.63
N LEU A 212 14.50 -18.36 -8.49
CA LEU A 212 15.42 -19.51 -8.35
C LEU A 212 14.78 -20.88 -8.61
N GLU A 213 13.45 -21.00 -8.45
CA GLU A 213 12.71 -22.22 -8.80
C GLU A 213 12.47 -22.37 -10.31
N ARG A 214 12.36 -21.25 -11.03
CA ARG A 214 11.95 -21.22 -12.45
C ARG A 214 13.10 -20.92 -13.40
N GLU A 215 14.12 -20.23 -12.92
CA GLU A 215 15.34 -19.88 -13.63
C GLU A 215 16.43 -20.92 -13.40
N THR A 216 17.45 -20.89 -14.27
CA THR A 216 18.69 -21.61 -13.94
C THR A 216 19.31 -20.96 -12.71
N LYS A 217 19.38 -21.69 -11.58
CA LYS A 217 19.83 -21.16 -10.27
C LYS A 217 21.10 -20.32 -10.36
N SER A 218 22.10 -20.77 -11.13
CA SER A 218 23.36 -20.04 -11.30
C SER A 218 23.18 -18.66 -11.96
N ASN A 219 22.26 -18.52 -12.91
CA ASN A 219 22.05 -17.27 -13.64
C ASN A 219 21.48 -16.19 -12.72
N PHE A 220 20.44 -16.54 -11.95
CA PHE A 220 19.79 -15.58 -11.08
C PHE A 220 20.65 -15.25 -9.86
N SER A 221 21.35 -16.22 -9.25
CA SER A 221 22.28 -15.93 -8.15
C SER A 221 23.44 -15.02 -8.59
N GLN A 222 24.03 -15.24 -9.76
CA GLN A 222 25.06 -14.34 -10.31
C GLN A 222 24.53 -12.92 -10.52
N PHE A 223 23.26 -12.80 -10.92
CA PHE A 223 22.60 -11.51 -11.04
C PHE A 223 22.40 -10.84 -9.67
N GLN A 224 22.00 -11.58 -8.64
CA GLN A 224 21.85 -11.04 -7.29
C GLN A 224 23.18 -10.47 -6.77
N ASP A 225 24.28 -11.22 -6.94
CA ASP A 225 25.62 -10.76 -6.56
C ASP A 225 26.05 -9.52 -7.36
N TRP A 226 25.77 -9.52 -8.66
CA TRP A 226 26.05 -8.37 -9.52
C TRP A 226 25.27 -7.12 -9.08
N LEU A 227 23.98 -7.26 -8.76
CA LEU A 227 23.13 -6.15 -8.33
C LEU A 227 23.58 -5.60 -6.96
N GLU A 228 24.00 -6.46 -6.04
CA GLU A 228 24.50 -6.03 -4.73
C GLU A 228 25.79 -5.18 -4.86
N ALA A 229 26.61 -5.49 -5.86
CA ALA A 229 27.78 -4.69 -6.22
C ALA A 229 27.43 -3.36 -6.95
N HIS A 230 26.22 -3.23 -7.50
CA HIS A 230 25.77 -2.08 -8.31
C HIS A 230 24.41 -1.55 -7.81
N LYS A 231 24.39 -0.95 -6.62
CA LYS A 231 23.15 -0.55 -5.92
C LYS A 231 22.69 0.89 -6.13
N GLU A 232 23.38 1.68 -6.95
CA GLU A 232 23.14 3.12 -7.08
C GLU A 232 22.22 3.47 -8.26
N TYR A 233 21.01 2.90 -8.29
CA TYR A 233 20.01 3.19 -9.33
C TYR A 233 18.73 3.78 -8.75
N GLU A 234 18.32 4.94 -9.28
CA GLU A 234 17.03 5.58 -8.94
C GLU A 234 15.85 5.00 -9.72
N ALA A 235 16.12 4.32 -10.83
CA ALA A 235 15.12 3.72 -11.69
C ALA A 235 15.66 2.48 -12.43
N ILE A 236 14.82 1.46 -12.51
CA ILE A 236 14.97 0.27 -13.35
C ILE A 236 14.05 0.41 -14.55
N VAL A 237 14.54 0.00 -15.71
CA VAL A 237 13.86 0.14 -16.99
C VAL A 237 13.66 -1.23 -17.62
N ASP A 238 12.40 -1.57 -17.86
CA ASP A 238 12.02 -2.73 -18.67
C ASP A 238 12.26 -2.40 -20.16
N GLY A 239 13.47 -2.73 -20.62
CA GLY A 239 13.92 -2.32 -21.94
C GLY A 239 13.11 -2.97 -23.06
N ALA A 240 12.60 -4.20 -22.86
CA ALA A 240 11.87 -4.92 -23.87
C ALA A 240 10.48 -4.33 -24.08
N ASN A 241 9.79 -4.01 -22.97
CA ASN A 241 8.46 -3.38 -23.00
C ASN A 241 8.51 -2.02 -23.70
N ILE A 242 9.48 -1.17 -23.38
CA ILE A 242 9.62 0.17 -23.99
C ILE A 242 9.93 0.08 -25.48
N ALA A 243 10.91 -0.72 -25.87
CA ALA A 243 11.35 -0.80 -27.26
C ALA A 243 10.34 -1.50 -28.18
N LEU A 244 9.34 -2.19 -27.63
CA LEU A 244 8.23 -2.80 -28.39
C LEU A 244 6.93 -1.98 -28.33
N TYR A 245 6.90 -0.88 -27.58
CA TYR A 245 5.70 -0.10 -27.39
C TYR A 245 5.19 0.52 -28.70
N GLN A 246 3.95 0.17 -29.06
CA GLN A 246 3.29 0.58 -30.32
C GLN A 246 4.05 0.16 -31.60
N GLN A 247 4.84 -0.91 -31.54
CA GLN A 247 5.62 -1.43 -32.68
C GLN A 247 4.93 -2.60 -33.42
N ASN A 248 3.61 -2.77 -33.27
CA ASN A 248 2.86 -3.92 -33.81
C ASN A 248 2.41 -3.76 -35.29
N PHE A 249 3.15 -2.99 -36.10
CA PHE A 249 2.87 -2.77 -37.52
C PHE A 249 3.85 -3.55 -38.42
N ALA A 250 3.61 -3.62 -39.72
CA ALA A 250 4.36 -4.51 -40.63
C ALA A 250 5.88 -4.26 -40.68
N GLU A 251 6.31 -3.02 -40.49
CA GLU A 251 7.73 -2.62 -40.38
C GLU A 251 8.15 -2.32 -38.93
N GLY A 252 7.25 -2.58 -37.98
CA GLY A 252 7.46 -2.32 -36.57
C GLY A 252 8.49 -3.30 -36.01
N GLY A 253 9.33 -2.80 -35.13
CA GLY A 253 10.46 -3.56 -34.62
C GLY A 253 10.98 -3.01 -33.31
N PHE A 254 12.08 -3.59 -32.86
CA PHE A 254 12.70 -3.21 -31.60
C PHE A 254 13.35 -1.81 -31.70
N CYS A 255 12.74 -0.81 -31.07
CA CYS A 255 13.08 0.59 -31.26
C CYS A 255 13.99 1.13 -30.14
N LEU A 256 15.31 1.16 -30.37
CA LEU A 256 16.26 1.68 -29.38
C LEU A 256 16.15 3.20 -29.17
N THR A 257 15.62 3.95 -30.12
CA THR A 257 15.42 5.41 -29.96
C THR A 257 14.30 5.72 -28.95
N GLN A 258 13.25 4.88 -28.88
CA GLN A 258 12.24 4.97 -27.81
C GLN A 258 12.87 4.72 -26.44
N LEU A 259 13.71 3.69 -26.35
CA LEU A 259 14.42 3.36 -25.12
C LEU A 259 15.40 4.47 -24.69
N ASP A 260 16.17 5.01 -25.64
CA ASP A 260 17.09 6.13 -25.40
C ASP A 260 16.36 7.41 -24.96
N ALA A 261 15.18 7.68 -25.50
CA ALA A 261 14.34 8.81 -25.09
C ALA A 261 13.87 8.67 -23.63
N VAL A 262 13.51 7.46 -23.18
CA VAL A 262 13.17 7.20 -21.77
C VAL A 262 14.39 7.38 -20.87
N ILE A 263 15.54 6.83 -21.26
CA ILE A 263 16.80 6.99 -20.51
C ILE A 263 17.17 8.47 -20.39
N THR A 264 17.07 9.23 -21.48
CA THR A 264 17.37 10.67 -21.49
C THR A 264 16.45 11.46 -20.56
N GLU A 265 15.16 11.17 -20.57
CA GLU A 265 14.19 11.82 -19.68
C GLU A 265 14.44 11.48 -18.20
N LEU A 266 14.79 10.23 -17.89
CA LEU A 266 15.17 9.83 -16.52
C LEU A 266 16.45 10.54 -16.08
N ARG A 267 17.49 10.57 -16.93
CA ARG A 267 18.74 11.27 -16.61
C ARG A 267 18.52 12.75 -16.36
N ALA A 268 17.67 13.41 -17.14
CA ALA A 268 17.32 14.81 -16.93
C ALA A 268 16.63 15.04 -15.57
N ARG A 269 15.79 14.09 -15.11
CA ARG A 269 15.10 14.17 -13.82
C ARG A 269 15.99 13.86 -12.61
N TYR A 270 16.95 12.96 -12.78
CA TYR A 270 17.80 12.45 -11.69
C TYR A 270 19.24 12.96 -11.77
N SER A 271 19.43 14.25 -12.07
CA SER A 271 20.74 14.92 -12.04
C SER A 271 21.84 14.21 -12.84
N GLY A 272 21.47 13.62 -13.99
CA GLY A 272 22.37 12.91 -14.88
C GLY A 272 22.64 11.44 -14.53
N LYS A 273 22.13 10.95 -13.40
CA LYS A 273 22.28 9.53 -12.98
C LYS A 273 21.65 8.60 -14.00
N TRP A 274 22.36 7.52 -14.31
CA TRP A 274 21.89 6.51 -15.25
C TRP A 274 20.85 5.58 -14.62
N PRO A 275 19.74 5.27 -15.30
CA PRO A 275 18.89 4.15 -14.90
C PRO A 275 19.55 2.81 -15.26
N LEU A 276 19.10 1.73 -14.63
CA LEU A 276 19.48 0.38 -15.05
C LEU A 276 18.46 -0.16 -16.05
N VAL A 277 18.91 -0.41 -17.28
CA VAL A 277 18.13 -1.08 -18.32
C VAL A 277 18.34 -2.58 -18.24
N ILE A 278 17.25 -3.34 -18.20
CA ILE A 278 17.27 -4.80 -18.31
C ILE A 278 16.82 -5.20 -19.72
N LEU A 279 17.65 -6.01 -20.41
CA LEU A 279 17.33 -6.56 -21.74
C LEU A 279 17.83 -7.98 -21.92
N HIS A 280 17.05 -8.83 -22.59
CA HIS A 280 17.50 -10.18 -22.90
C HIS A 280 18.67 -10.21 -23.93
N ASN A 281 19.70 -11.03 -23.67
CA ASN A 281 20.94 -11.09 -24.48
C ASN A 281 20.72 -11.34 -25.98
N LYS A 282 19.78 -12.24 -26.35
CA LYS A 282 19.39 -12.53 -27.74
C LYS A 282 18.94 -11.29 -28.51
N ARG A 283 18.31 -10.31 -27.84
CA ARG A 283 17.92 -9.04 -28.47
C ARG A 283 19.15 -8.20 -28.76
N ILE A 284 20.05 -8.09 -27.78
CA ILE A 284 21.30 -7.34 -27.91
C ILE A 284 22.15 -7.88 -29.07
N SER A 285 22.33 -9.19 -29.20
CA SER A 285 23.13 -9.78 -30.28
C SER A 285 22.68 -9.33 -31.66
N LYS A 286 21.37 -9.32 -31.93
CA LYS A 286 20.80 -8.86 -33.21
C LYS A 286 20.93 -7.35 -33.39
N LEU A 287 20.70 -6.58 -32.33
CA LEU A 287 20.75 -5.12 -32.39
C LEU A 287 22.17 -4.59 -32.66
N MET A 288 23.19 -5.31 -32.19
CA MET A 288 24.60 -4.96 -32.39
C MET A 288 25.06 -5.08 -33.85
N GLU A 289 24.27 -5.69 -34.75
CA GLU A 289 24.55 -5.75 -36.19
C GLU A 289 24.43 -4.37 -36.86
N ASN A 290 23.57 -3.50 -36.34
CA ASN A 290 23.40 -2.13 -36.80
C ASN A 290 24.39 -1.18 -36.08
N SER A 291 25.14 -0.38 -36.82
CA SER A 291 26.19 0.51 -36.28
C SER A 291 25.67 1.59 -35.34
N SER A 292 24.49 2.18 -35.62
CA SER A 292 23.89 3.20 -34.78
C SER A 292 23.40 2.61 -33.46
N ASN A 293 22.78 1.43 -33.50
CA ASN A 293 22.36 0.70 -32.31
C ASN A 293 23.55 0.27 -31.45
N ARG A 294 24.62 -0.20 -32.10
CA ARG A 294 25.87 -0.59 -31.42
C ARG A 294 26.42 0.54 -30.57
N HIS A 295 26.48 1.76 -31.12
CA HIS A 295 26.97 2.93 -30.39
C HIS A 295 26.15 3.23 -29.12
N LEU A 296 24.81 3.16 -29.20
CA LEU A 296 23.94 3.35 -28.04
C LEU A 296 24.15 2.27 -26.98
N ILE A 297 24.18 1.00 -27.38
CA ILE A 297 24.36 -0.13 -26.46
C ILE A 297 25.72 -0.07 -25.76
N GLU A 298 26.79 0.25 -26.49
CA GLU A 298 28.13 0.40 -25.93
C GLU A 298 28.21 1.57 -24.95
N ASN A 299 27.56 2.70 -25.27
CA ASN A 299 27.45 3.83 -24.37
C ASN A 299 26.71 3.47 -23.07
N TRP A 300 25.61 2.71 -23.14
CA TRP A 300 24.91 2.25 -21.94
C TRP A 300 25.77 1.30 -21.11
N ARG A 301 26.49 0.37 -21.75
CA ARG A 301 27.41 -0.56 -21.07
C ARG A 301 28.55 0.16 -20.36
N SER A 302 29.21 1.12 -21.02
CA SER A 302 30.34 1.86 -20.44
C SER A 302 29.94 2.71 -19.24
N ASN A 303 28.66 3.05 -19.13
CA ASN A 303 28.10 3.80 -18.01
C ASN A 303 27.42 2.91 -16.96
N GLY A 304 27.54 1.57 -17.07
CA GLY A 304 26.91 0.64 -16.14
C GLY A 304 25.37 0.69 -16.19
N ALA A 305 24.77 1.15 -17.28
CA ALA A 305 23.35 1.39 -17.42
C ALA A 305 22.58 0.23 -18.07
N LEU A 306 23.25 -0.90 -18.37
CA LEU A 306 22.65 -2.05 -19.05
C LEU A 306 23.08 -3.36 -18.41
N TYR A 307 22.11 -4.15 -17.98
CA TYR A 307 22.29 -5.57 -17.67
C TYR A 307 21.62 -6.43 -18.73
N THR A 308 22.32 -7.49 -19.16
CA THR A 308 21.78 -8.41 -20.17
C THR A 308 21.40 -9.75 -19.55
N SER A 309 20.11 -10.07 -19.51
CA SER A 309 19.66 -11.36 -18.95
C SER A 309 20.13 -12.53 -19.84
N PRO A 310 20.56 -13.66 -19.25
CA PRO A 310 21.10 -14.80 -20.01
C PRO A 310 20.06 -15.51 -20.88
N SER A 311 20.53 -16.22 -21.90
CA SER A 311 19.68 -17.00 -22.79
C SER A 311 18.82 -18.02 -22.04
N GLY A 312 17.51 -17.97 -22.29
CA GLY A 312 16.55 -18.90 -21.67
C GLY A 312 16.01 -18.42 -20.33
N SER A 313 16.42 -17.23 -19.90
CA SER A 313 15.88 -16.58 -18.70
C SER A 313 14.68 -15.71 -19.05
N ASN A 314 13.72 -15.60 -18.15
CA ASN A 314 12.70 -14.57 -18.22
C ASN A 314 13.25 -13.25 -17.65
N ASP A 315 13.33 -12.21 -18.49
CA ASP A 315 13.76 -10.86 -18.06
C ASP A 315 12.86 -10.22 -17.01
N ASP A 316 11.60 -10.70 -16.87
CA ASP A 316 10.65 -10.24 -15.85
C ASP A 316 11.18 -10.32 -14.43
N TRP A 317 11.86 -11.43 -14.11
CA TRP A 317 12.45 -11.62 -12.78
C TRP A 317 13.54 -10.60 -12.48
N TYR A 318 14.29 -10.17 -13.50
CA TYR A 318 15.48 -9.35 -13.33
C TYR A 318 15.10 -7.89 -13.06
N TRP A 319 14.20 -7.33 -13.87
CA TRP A 319 13.75 -5.95 -13.64
C TRP A 319 12.86 -5.85 -12.40
N LEU A 320 12.02 -6.87 -12.12
CA LEU A 320 11.15 -6.83 -10.94
C LEU A 320 11.98 -6.90 -9.66
N TYR A 321 12.85 -7.90 -9.55
CA TYR A 321 13.71 -8.06 -8.38
C TYR A 321 14.58 -6.84 -8.15
N SER A 322 15.14 -6.23 -9.21
CA SER A 322 15.97 -5.03 -9.09
C SER A 322 15.22 -3.86 -8.46
N ALA A 323 14.01 -3.58 -8.97
CA ALA A 323 13.23 -2.44 -8.50
C ALA A 323 12.80 -2.60 -7.04
N ILE A 324 12.45 -3.83 -6.63
CA ILE A 324 12.08 -4.13 -5.24
C ILE A 324 13.31 -4.05 -4.34
N LYS A 325 14.40 -4.75 -4.71
CA LYS A 325 15.59 -4.88 -3.87
C LYS A 325 16.29 -3.53 -3.64
N LEU A 326 16.33 -2.68 -4.67
CA LEU A 326 16.88 -1.32 -4.59
C LEU A 326 15.86 -0.28 -4.12
N ASN A 327 14.60 -0.66 -3.93
CA ASN A 327 13.50 0.21 -3.53
C ASN A 327 13.41 1.48 -4.39
N CYS A 328 13.44 1.31 -5.72
CA CYS A 328 13.50 2.40 -6.68
C CYS A 328 12.41 2.28 -7.75
N LEU A 329 12.32 3.24 -8.67
CA LEU A 329 11.25 3.25 -9.67
C LEU A 329 11.39 2.11 -10.67
N LEU A 330 10.26 1.61 -11.16
CA LEU A 330 10.18 0.63 -12.24
C LEU A 330 9.47 1.24 -13.45
N VAL A 331 10.17 1.43 -14.57
CA VAL A 331 9.59 1.97 -15.79
C VAL A 331 9.13 0.83 -16.70
N THR A 332 7.82 0.56 -16.70
CA THR A 332 7.17 -0.43 -17.57
C THR A 332 5.68 -0.12 -17.72
N ASN A 333 5.12 -0.39 -18.90
CA ASN A 333 3.69 -0.41 -19.16
C ASN A 333 3.09 -1.82 -18.99
N ASP A 334 3.90 -2.80 -18.59
CA ASP A 334 3.38 -4.12 -18.25
C ASP A 334 2.37 -4.03 -17.09
N GLU A 335 1.25 -4.74 -17.22
CA GLU A 335 0.22 -4.74 -16.17
C GLU A 335 0.58 -5.67 -15.01
N MET A 336 1.60 -6.51 -15.18
CA MET A 336 2.13 -7.50 -14.24
C MET A 336 1.01 -8.41 -13.73
N ARG A 337 0.23 -8.95 -14.67
CA ARG A 337 -0.98 -9.76 -14.42
C ARG A 337 -0.78 -11.26 -14.60
N ASP A 338 0.42 -11.70 -14.98
CA ASP A 338 0.68 -13.11 -15.23
C ASP A 338 0.58 -13.94 -13.95
N HIS A 339 0.31 -15.24 -14.10
CA HIS A 339 0.26 -16.22 -12.99
C HIS A 339 1.52 -16.22 -12.10
N ILE A 340 2.62 -15.65 -12.59
CA ILE A 340 3.84 -15.42 -11.83
C ILE A 340 3.60 -14.41 -10.69
N PHE A 341 2.90 -13.32 -10.97
CA PHE A 341 2.63 -12.24 -10.01
C PHE A 341 1.42 -12.54 -9.12
N GLU A 342 0.52 -13.44 -9.53
CA GLU A 342 -0.54 -13.96 -8.65
C GLU A 342 0.03 -14.72 -7.43
N LEU A 343 1.24 -15.29 -7.56
CA LEU A 343 1.94 -15.98 -6.46
C LEU A 343 2.57 -15.02 -5.45
N LEU A 344 2.67 -13.74 -5.77
CA LEU A 344 3.37 -12.73 -4.96
C LEU A 344 2.50 -12.15 -3.83
N GLY A 345 1.35 -12.76 -3.53
CA GLY A 345 0.48 -12.36 -2.42
C GLY A 345 -0.39 -11.15 -2.75
N SER A 346 -1.62 -11.14 -2.22
CA SER A 346 -2.70 -10.28 -2.70
C SER A 346 -2.67 -8.83 -2.20
N SER A 347 -1.95 -8.50 -1.11
CA SER A 347 -2.05 -7.18 -0.47
C SER A 347 -0.82 -6.27 -0.67
N PHE A 348 0.39 -6.81 -0.80
CA PHE A 348 1.61 -6.01 -0.88
C PHE A 348 1.94 -5.55 -2.31
N PHE A 349 1.90 -6.48 -3.27
CA PHE A 349 2.34 -6.20 -4.64
C PHE A 349 1.55 -5.09 -5.34
N PRO A 350 0.21 -4.99 -5.22
CA PRO A 350 -0.54 -3.86 -5.78
C PRO A 350 -0.09 -2.50 -5.22
N LYS A 351 0.14 -2.41 -3.90
CA LYS A 351 0.65 -1.21 -3.22
C LYS A 351 2.05 -0.84 -3.69
N TRP A 352 2.93 -1.84 -3.78
CA TRP A 352 4.28 -1.66 -4.29
C TRP A 352 4.26 -1.17 -5.75
N LYS A 353 3.47 -1.81 -6.62
CA LYS A 353 3.31 -1.44 -8.02
C LYS A 353 2.88 0.00 -8.16
N GLN A 354 1.82 0.40 -7.45
CA GLN A 354 1.33 1.76 -7.47
C GLN A 354 2.39 2.80 -7.06
N ARG A 355 3.25 2.45 -6.10
CA ARG A 355 4.26 3.35 -5.53
C ARG A 355 5.54 3.47 -6.36
N HIS A 356 5.83 2.47 -7.19
CA HIS A 356 7.11 2.34 -7.91
C HIS A 356 6.95 2.32 -9.43
N GLN A 357 5.80 1.89 -9.97
CA GLN A 357 5.59 1.78 -11.42
C GLN A 357 5.43 3.15 -12.06
N VAL A 358 6.36 3.48 -12.95
CA VAL A 358 6.28 4.61 -13.87
C VAL A 358 5.73 4.08 -15.20
N LYS A 359 4.52 4.50 -15.57
CA LYS A 359 4.00 4.26 -16.91
C LYS A 359 4.57 5.29 -17.88
N TYR A 360 4.55 5.00 -19.17
CA TYR A 360 5.08 5.92 -20.18
C TYR A 360 4.23 5.96 -21.44
N THR A 361 4.35 7.06 -22.17
CA THR A 361 3.84 7.20 -23.54
C THR A 361 4.82 8.06 -24.34
N PHE A 362 4.58 8.19 -25.65
CA PHE A 362 5.43 8.99 -26.53
C PHE A 362 4.61 10.05 -27.23
N ASN A 363 5.13 11.29 -27.26
CA ASN A 363 4.55 12.38 -28.02
C ASN A 363 5.63 12.99 -28.92
N LYS A 364 5.45 12.90 -30.24
CA LYS A 364 6.41 13.38 -31.25
C LYS A 364 7.86 12.92 -30.99
N GLY A 365 8.02 11.65 -30.61
CA GLY A 365 9.32 11.03 -30.33
C GLY A 365 9.91 11.34 -28.94
N LYS A 366 9.27 12.18 -28.12
CA LYS A 366 9.69 12.42 -26.73
C LYS A 366 8.96 11.49 -25.78
N ALA A 367 9.69 10.92 -24.83
CA ALA A 367 9.11 10.13 -23.75
C ALA A 367 8.35 11.04 -22.77
N LEU A 368 7.14 10.64 -22.40
CA LEU A 368 6.35 11.25 -21.33
C LEU A 368 6.18 10.20 -20.23
N LEU A 369 6.78 10.46 -19.07
CA LEU A 369 6.73 9.58 -17.91
C LEU A 369 5.59 9.98 -16.98
N MET A 370 4.68 9.04 -16.75
CA MET A 370 3.59 9.13 -15.77
C MET A 370 4.12 8.58 -14.45
N MET A 371 4.66 9.48 -13.63
CA MET A 371 5.26 9.12 -12.34
C MET A 371 4.19 8.60 -11.37
N PRO A 372 4.55 7.68 -10.46
CA PRO A 372 3.76 7.43 -9.27
C PRO A 372 3.42 8.75 -8.57
N PRO A 373 2.18 8.92 -8.08
CA PRO A 373 1.83 10.14 -7.39
C PRO A 373 2.66 10.30 -6.12
N PRO A 374 2.78 11.55 -5.64
CA PRO A 374 3.53 11.85 -4.42
C PRO A 374 2.88 11.26 -3.15
N TYR A 375 1.66 10.77 -3.28
CA TYR A 375 0.89 10.02 -2.30
C TYR A 375 0.51 8.65 -2.90
N SER A 376 0.16 7.66 -2.09
CA SER A 376 -0.28 6.34 -2.59
C SER A 376 -1.54 6.53 -3.46
N SER A 377 -1.49 6.16 -4.75
CA SER A 377 -2.59 6.35 -5.72
C SER A 377 -3.76 5.37 -5.55
N ASP A 378 -4.23 5.21 -4.32
CA ASP A 378 -5.60 4.74 -4.05
C ASP A 378 -6.57 5.93 -4.17
N ASP A 379 -6.37 6.71 -5.23
CA ASP A 379 -6.68 8.12 -5.22
C ASP A 379 -8.12 8.44 -5.58
N LEU A 380 -9.02 7.47 -5.47
CA LEU A 380 -10.42 7.69 -5.82
C LEU A 380 -11.35 6.82 -5.01
N LYS A 381 -11.32 7.08 -3.70
CA LYS A 381 -12.43 7.17 -2.73
C LYS A 381 -11.79 6.88 -1.39
N ILE A 382 -11.74 7.89 -0.51
CA ILE A 382 -11.49 7.81 0.95
C ILE A 382 -10.27 8.59 1.43
N ALA A 383 -10.56 9.65 2.17
CA ALA A 383 -9.82 9.90 3.40
C ALA A 383 -10.79 9.59 4.53
N ILE A 384 -10.75 8.36 5.03
CA ILE A 384 -11.16 8.03 6.38
C ILE A 384 -9.89 8.08 7.23
N TRP A 385 -8.72 7.78 6.66
CA TRP A 385 -7.49 7.51 7.39
C TRP A 385 -6.71 8.73 7.90
N ALA A 386 -7.23 9.95 7.75
CA ALA A 386 -6.67 11.16 8.37
C ALA A 386 -7.04 11.27 9.87
N TRP A 387 -6.91 10.17 10.61
CA TRP A 387 -7.08 10.10 12.08
C TRP A 387 -5.89 10.68 12.83
N SER A 388 -4.74 10.76 12.16
CA SER A 388 -3.55 11.36 12.73
C SER A 388 -3.80 12.86 12.82
N ILE A 389 -4.04 13.32 14.04
CA ILE A 389 -4.21 14.70 14.46
C ILE A 389 -3.54 15.66 13.48
N LEU A 390 -4.37 16.40 12.76
CA LEU A 390 -3.94 17.57 12.03
C LEU A 390 -3.55 18.62 13.06
N TYR A 391 -2.23 18.78 13.21
CA TYR A 391 -1.62 19.85 13.97
C TYR A 391 -2.13 21.19 13.44
N HIS A 392 -2.81 21.96 14.29
CA HIS A 392 -2.87 23.41 14.12
C HIS A 392 -1.77 23.94 15.04
N PRO A 393 -0.70 24.58 14.52
CA PRO A 393 0.08 25.47 15.35
C PRO A 393 -0.86 26.60 15.72
N LEU A 394 -1.35 26.64 16.95
CA LEU A 394 -1.77 27.91 17.53
C LEU A 394 -0.50 28.48 18.15
N GLY A 395 0.11 29.46 17.47
CA GLY A 395 1.35 30.12 17.86
C GLY A 395 2.53 29.68 17.04
#